data_AF-A0A285V298-F1
#
_entry.id   AF-A0A285V298-F1
#
_cell.length_a   1.000
_cell.length_b   1.000
_cell.length_c   1.000
_cell.angle_alpha   90.00
_cell.angle_beta   90.00
_cell.angle_gamma   90.00
#
_symmetry.space_group_name_H-M   'P 1'
#
loop_
_entity.id
_entity.type
_entity.pdbx_description
1 polymer ?
#
loop_
_entity_poly.entity_id
_entity_poly.type
_entity_poly.pdbx_seq_one_letter_code
_entity_poly.pdbx_strand_id
1 'polypeptide(L)'
;MQAKHVRRFIAPVVASFLATTASGQEEPLHPPLEQQAFSLDPEDGCFRYSGTAFDFVGRFRAGAYVSVTMDNPERFPAMDAPEYKAPGSASWFGPLPESRNYGITFTPSYLHGSSDRVEICGRMSPPT
;
A
#
# COMPACT_ATOMS: atom_id res chain seq x y z
N MET A 1 84.67 5.77 -20.22
CA MET A 1 83.53 6.70 -20.30
C MET A 1 82.23 5.91 -20.40
N GLN A 2 81.27 6.16 -19.49
CA GLN A 2 79.83 5.79 -19.50
C GLN A 2 79.47 4.27 -19.46
N ALA A 3 79.01 3.69 -18.32
CA ALA A 3 77.63 3.69 -17.76
C ALA A 3 76.64 2.87 -18.63
N LYS A 4 75.73 1.97 -18.17
CA LYS A 4 75.11 1.69 -16.86
C LYS A 4 74.31 0.36 -16.94
N HIS A 5 74.32 -0.35 -15.81
CA HIS A 5 73.33 -1.26 -15.20
C HIS A 5 72.30 -2.08 -16.01
N VAL A 6 72.37 -3.40 -15.77
CA VAL A 6 71.35 -4.45 -15.94
C VAL A 6 70.09 -4.14 -15.10
N ARG A 7 68.89 -4.22 -15.70
CA ARG A 7 67.60 -4.21 -14.98
C ARG A 7 66.82 -5.48 -15.27
N ARG A 8 66.57 -6.27 -14.21
CA ARG A 8 65.71 -7.44 -14.17
C ARG A 8 64.23 -7.04 -14.11
N PHE A 9 63.40 -7.90 -14.73
CA PHE A 9 62.02 -8.33 -14.42
C PHE A 9 61.15 -7.49 -13.48
N ILE A 10 59.88 -7.28 -13.87
CA ILE A 10 58.64 -7.87 -13.33
C ILE A 10 57.46 -7.10 -13.95
N ALA A 11 56.56 -7.81 -14.62
CA ALA A 11 55.28 -7.27 -15.09
C ALA A 11 54.22 -7.38 -13.98
N PRO A 12 53.52 -6.30 -13.60
CA PRO A 12 52.28 -6.43 -12.85
C PRO A 12 51.09 -6.48 -13.81
N VAL A 13 50.36 -7.60 -13.78
CA VAL A 13 49.01 -7.74 -14.31
C VAL A 13 48.10 -6.82 -13.50
N VAL A 14 47.64 -5.73 -14.11
CA VAL A 14 46.61 -4.87 -13.52
C VAL A 14 45.25 -5.48 -13.85
N ALA A 15 44.68 -6.21 -12.89
CA ALA A 15 43.30 -6.65 -12.94
C ALA A 15 42.39 -5.44 -12.76
N SER A 16 41.68 -5.06 -13.82
CA SER A 16 40.60 -4.07 -13.76
C SER A 16 39.46 -4.63 -12.92
N PHE A 17 39.36 -4.20 -11.65
CA PHE A 17 38.11 -4.28 -10.92
C PHE A 17 37.17 -3.23 -11.50
N LEU A 18 36.28 -3.67 -12.39
CA LEU A 18 35.08 -2.90 -12.72
C LEU A 18 34.30 -2.74 -11.41
N ALA A 19 34.32 -1.51 -10.88
CA ALA A 19 33.42 -1.12 -9.82
C ALA A 19 32.00 -1.25 -10.35
N THR A 20 31.31 -2.33 -9.96
CA THR A 20 29.87 -2.46 -10.09
C THR A 20 29.25 -1.24 -9.39
N THR A 21 28.66 -0.35 -10.18
CA THR A 21 27.75 0.66 -9.65
C THR A 21 26.64 -0.09 -8.94
N ALA A 22 26.59 0.01 -7.62
CA ALA A 22 25.40 -0.32 -6.86
C ALA A 22 24.29 0.54 -7.48
N SER A 23 23.38 -0.10 -8.20
CA SER A 23 22.10 0.49 -8.55
C SER A 23 21.43 0.80 -7.22
N GLY A 24 21.54 2.06 -6.80
CA GLY A 24 20.69 2.62 -5.77
C GLY A 24 19.27 2.20 -6.09
N GLN A 25 18.61 1.58 -5.13
CA GLN A 25 17.19 1.30 -5.29
C GLN A 25 16.54 2.66 -5.50
N GLU A 26 16.03 2.88 -6.71
CA GLU A 26 15.09 3.95 -6.97
C GLU A 26 13.90 3.63 -6.06
N GLU A 27 13.88 4.25 -4.88
CA GLU A 27 12.67 4.35 -4.09
C GLU A 27 11.64 4.87 -5.08
N PRO A 28 10.60 4.07 -5.44
CA PRO A 28 9.63 4.57 -6.37
C PRO A 28 9.15 5.88 -5.76
N LEU A 29 9.13 6.94 -6.56
CA LEU A 29 8.52 8.22 -6.21
C LEU A 29 7.02 7.96 -6.00
N HIS A 30 6.67 7.25 -4.93
CA HIS A 30 5.31 7.09 -4.48
C HIS A 30 4.89 8.52 -4.13
N PRO A 31 3.86 9.08 -4.82
CA PRO A 31 3.33 10.37 -4.43
C PRO A 31 3.00 10.33 -2.93
N PRO A 32 3.06 11.47 -2.21
CA PRO A 32 2.77 11.52 -0.79
C PRO A 32 1.51 10.71 -0.50
N LEU A 33 1.70 9.66 0.28
CA LEU A 33 0.66 8.75 0.67
C LEU A 33 -0.43 9.56 1.40
N GLU A 34 -1.53 9.86 0.70
CA GLU A 34 -2.68 10.60 1.23
C GLU A 34 -3.58 9.69 2.08
N GLN A 35 -3.50 9.88 3.39
CA GLN A 35 -4.37 9.22 4.37
C GLN A 35 -5.62 10.06 4.61
N GLN A 36 -6.80 9.44 4.49
CA GLN A 36 -8.09 10.07 4.69
C GLN A 36 -8.73 9.57 5.99
N ALA A 37 -8.85 10.45 6.99
CA ALA A 37 -9.70 10.17 8.14
C ALA A 37 -11.18 10.25 7.73
N PHE A 38 -12.03 9.36 8.25
CA PHE A 38 -13.46 9.41 7.96
C PHE A 38 -14.34 9.11 9.17
N SER A 39 -15.62 9.45 9.03
CA SER A 39 -16.69 9.06 9.93
C SER A 39 -17.89 8.65 9.10
N LEU A 40 -18.59 7.60 9.55
CA LEU A 40 -19.80 7.14 8.89
C LEU A 40 -20.91 8.17 9.14
N ASP A 41 -21.72 8.41 8.11
CA ASP A 41 -22.93 9.19 8.25
C ASP A 41 -23.89 8.49 9.23
N PRO A 42 -24.47 9.22 10.20
CA PRO A 42 -25.37 8.63 11.20
C PRO A 42 -26.71 8.16 10.63
N GLU A 43 -27.13 8.64 9.46
CA GLU A 43 -28.41 8.28 8.84
C GLU A 43 -28.35 6.95 8.11
N ASP A 44 -27.30 6.72 7.31
CA ASP A 44 -27.18 5.51 6.48
C ASP A 44 -26.00 4.59 6.86
N GLY A 45 -25.12 5.03 7.76
CA GLY A 45 -23.96 4.26 8.21
C GLY A 45 -22.85 4.15 7.16
N CYS A 46 -22.82 5.04 6.17
CA CYS A 46 -21.87 5.03 5.07
C CYS A 46 -21.01 6.31 5.02
N PHE A 47 -19.81 6.17 4.49
CA PHE A 47 -18.92 7.26 4.13
C PHE A 47 -18.63 7.16 2.64
N ARG A 48 -18.64 8.30 1.94
CA ARG A 48 -18.41 8.39 0.49
C ARG A 48 -17.29 9.36 0.20
N TYR A 49 -16.36 8.93 -0.65
CA TYR A 49 -15.19 9.70 -1.03
C TYR A 49 -14.94 9.62 -2.53
N SER A 50 -14.40 10.70 -3.09
CA SER A 50 -13.88 10.74 -4.45
C SER A 50 -12.55 11.48 -4.43
N GLY A 51 -11.48 10.83 -4.85
CA GLY A 51 -10.15 11.42 -4.85
C GLY A 51 -9.04 10.38 -4.83
N THR A 52 -7.85 10.80 -4.41
CA THR A 52 -6.59 10.06 -4.57
C THR A 52 -6.11 9.33 -3.32
N ALA A 53 -6.84 9.41 -2.22
CA ALA A 53 -6.50 8.74 -0.97
C ALA A 53 -6.33 7.22 -1.18
N PHE A 54 -5.36 6.66 -0.46
CA PHE A 54 -4.97 5.26 -0.58
C PHE A 54 -5.08 4.50 0.75
N ASP A 55 -5.22 5.23 1.86
CA ASP A 55 -5.47 4.70 3.20
C ASP A 55 -6.59 5.49 3.87
N PHE A 56 -7.51 4.77 4.52
CA PHE A 56 -8.69 5.34 5.15
C PHE A 56 -8.74 4.89 6.60
N VAL A 57 -8.82 5.84 7.52
CA VAL A 57 -8.87 5.54 8.96
C VAL A 57 -10.18 6.04 9.56
N GLY A 58 -10.95 5.11 10.11
CA GLY A 58 -12.23 5.39 10.73
C GLY A 58 -12.48 4.52 11.95
N ARG A 59 -13.32 5.01 12.86
CA ARG A 59 -13.68 4.27 14.08
C ARG A 59 -14.88 3.35 13.82
N PHE A 60 -14.71 2.07 14.13
CA PHE A 60 -15.80 1.10 14.12
C PHE A 60 -16.03 0.52 15.51
N ARG A 61 -17.20 -0.12 15.68
CA ARG A 61 -17.60 -0.81 16.91
C ARG A 61 -17.29 -2.30 16.79
N ALA A 62 -17.02 -2.93 17.93
CA ALA A 62 -16.93 -4.39 18.03
C ALA A 62 -18.25 -5.03 17.54
N GLY A 63 -18.13 -6.12 16.78
CA GLY A 63 -19.25 -6.83 16.17
C GLY A 63 -19.73 -6.24 14.84
N ALA A 64 -19.20 -5.10 14.40
CA ALA A 64 -19.58 -4.52 13.10
C ALA A 64 -19.06 -5.36 11.92
N TYR A 65 -19.79 -5.29 10.81
CA TYR A 65 -19.39 -5.73 9.48
C TYR A 65 -19.16 -4.49 8.62
N VAL A 66 -18.05 -4.46 7.91
CA VAL A 66 -17.64 -3.32 7.08
C VAL A 66 -17.68 -3.74 5.62
N SER A 67 -18.40 -2.97 4.79
CA SER A 67 -18.32 -3.11 3.33
C SER A 67 -17.47 -2.01 2.74
N VAL A 68 -16.72 -2.36 1.71
CA VAL A 68 -15.98 -1.42 0.87
C VAL A 68 -16.34 -1.69 -0.59
N THR A 69 -16.81 -0.67 -1.28
CA THR A 69 -17.07 -0.67 -2.71
C THR A 69 -16.28 0.43 -3.40
N MET A 70 -15.82 0.15 -4.61
CA MET A 70 -15.01 1.06 -5.41
C MET A 70 -15.41 0.99 -6.88
N ASP A 71 -15.14 2.05 -7.63
CA ASP A 71 -15.35 2.07 -9.07
C ASP A 71 -14.18 1.38 -9.81
N ASN A 72 -12.97 1.39 -9.27
CA ASN A 72 -11.81 0.73 -9.87
C ASN A 72 -11.73 -0.78 -9.52
N PRO A 73 -11.96 -1.69 -10.50
CA PRO A 73 -11.93 -3.14 -10.25
C PRO A 73 -10.51 -3.71 -10.06
N GLU A 74 -9.45 -2.95 -10.37
CA GLU A 74 -8.08 -3.38 -10.16
C GLU A 74 -7.58 -3.12 -8.73
N ARG A 75 -8.33 -2.32 -7.95
CA ARG A 75 -8.01 -2.04 -6.54
C ARG A 75 -8.78 -2.98 -5.62
N PHE A 76 -8.08 -3.52 -4.64
CA PHE A 76 -8.63 -4.40 -3.61
C PHE A 76 -8.38 -3.80 -2.23
N PRO A 77 -9.42 -3.69 -1.39
CA PRO A 77 -9.27 -3.20 -0.04
C PRO A 77 -8.62 -4.28 0.85
N ALA A 78 -7.80 -3.84 1.78
CA ALA A 78 -7.21 -4.64 2.83
C ALA A 78 -7.44 -3.92 4.17
N MET A 79 -7.93 -4.66 5.15
CA MET A 79 -8.24 -4.17 6.49
C MET A 79 -7.63 -5.14 7.51
N ASP A 80 -7.19 -4.62 8.65
CA ASP A 80 -6.78 -5.44 9.80
C ASP A 80 -8.00 -6.04 10.51
N ALA A 81 -8.73 -6.87 9.79
CA ALA A 81 -9.95 -7.55 10.21
C ALA A 81 -10.15 -8.83 9.37
N PRO A 82 -10.87 -9.85 9.90
CA PRO A 82 -11.20 -11.02 9.12
C PRO A 82 -12.00 -10.65 7.87
N GLU A 83 -11.64 -11.19 6.71
CA GLU A 83 -12.51 -11.13 5.53
C GLU A 83 -13.79 -11.93 5.79
N TYR A 84 -14.93 -11.34 5.43
CA TYR A 84 -16.21 -12.01 5.44
C TYR A 84 -16.63 -12.30 4.00
N LYS A 85 -16.93 -13.56 3.67
CA LYS A 85 -17.39 -13.92 2.32
C LYS A 85 -18.89 -13.72 2.22
N ALA A 86 -19.31 -12.84 1.32
CA ALA A 86 -20.70 -12.56 1.00
C ALA A 86 -20.87 -12.44 -0.52
N PRO A 87 -22.07 -12.72 -1.06
CA PRO A 87 -22.36 -12.45 -2.47
C PRO A 87 -22.34 -10.94 -2.77
N GLY A 88 -22.06 -10.59 -4.02
CA GLY A 88 -22.06 -9.20 -4.51
C GLY A 88 -20.68 -8.67 -4.88
N SER A 89 -20.62 -7.38 -5.20
CA SER A 89 -19.39 -6.68 -5.63
C SER A 89 -18.62 -6.03 -4.49
N ALA A 90 -19.22 -5.91 -3.31
CA ALA A 90 -18.58 -5.32 -2.14
C ALA A 90 -17.57 -6.29 -1.51
N SER A 91 -16.43 -5.75 -1.09
CA SER A 91 -15.52 -6.46 -0.19
C SER A 91 -16.02 -6.32 1.24
N TRP A 92 -16.11 -7.43 1.97
CA TRP A 92 -16.65 -7.44 3.33
C TRP A 92 -15.61 -7.87 4.35
N PHE A 93 -15.62 -7.19 5.50
CA PHE A 93 -14.78 -7.49 6.66
C PHE A 93 -15.62 -7.61 7.92
N GLY A 94 -15.19 -8.45 8.85
CA GLY A 94 -15.81 -8.64 10.16
C GLY A 94 -16.36 -10.05 10.41
N PRO A 95 -17.05 -10.26 11.54
CA PRO A 95 -17.33 -9.26 12.57
C PRO A 95 -16.04 -8.72 13.22
N LEU A 96 -16.00 -7.41 13.49
CA LEU A 96 -14.82 -6.78 14.10
C LEU A 96 -14.65 -7.20 15.56
N PRO A 97 -13.42 -7.52 16.02
CA PRO A 97 -13.21 -8.03 17.38
C PRO A 97 -13.32 -6.94 18.47
N GLU A 98 -13.06 -5.67 18.14
CA GLU A 98 -12.96 -4.61 19.14
C GLU A 98 -13.41 -3.24 18.60
N SER A 99 -13.66 -2.29 19.51
CA SER A 99 -14.07 -0.94 19.13
C SER A 99 -12.86 -0.01 19.06
N ARG A 100 -12.30 0.18 17.86
CA ARG A 100 -11.12 1.01 17.63
C ARG A 100 -11.15 1.70 16.27
N ASN A 101 -10.09 2.46 15.98
CA ASN A 101 -9.81 2.93 14.64
C ASN A 101 -9.24 1.76 13.83
N TYR A 102 -9.80 1.54 12.64
CA TYR A 102 -9.31 0.58 11.67
C TYR A 102 -8.81 1.32 10.44
N GLY A 103 -7.71 0.83 9.87
CA GLY A 103 -7.20 1.26 8.58
C GLY A 103 -7.76 0.38 7.46
N ILE A 104 -8.11 1.00 6.35
CA ILE A 104 -8.51 0.35 5.10
C ILE A 104 -7.54 0.86 4.03
N THR A 105 -6.65 -0.01 3.60
CA THR A 105 -5.62 0.27 2.58
C THR A 105 -6.00 -0.38 1.27
N PHE A 106 -5.50 0.13 0.15
CA PHE A 106 -5.76 -0.47 -1.17
C PHE A 106 -4.50 -1.03 -1.83
N THR A 107 -4.67 -2.18 -2.45
CA THR A 107 -3.66 -2.87 -3.25
C THR A 107 -4.15 -2.98 -4.70
N PRO A 108 -3.26 -2.98 -5.70
CA PRO A 108 -1.80 -2.83 -5.61
C PRO A 108 -1.36 -1.37 -5.44
N SER A 109 -0.15 -1.17 -4.89
CA SER A 109 0.35 0.17 -4.55
C SER A 109 0.73 1.05 -5.75
N TYR A 110 0.94 0.48 -6.94
CA TYR A 110 1.20 1.27 -8.14
C TYR A 110 -0.02 2.09 -8.59
N LEU A 111 -1.23 1.77 -8.10
CA LEU A 111 -2.44 2.57 -8.33
C LEU A 111 -2.65 3.67 -7.26
N HIS A 112 -1.73 3.82 -6.29
CA HIS A 112 -1.78 4.93 -5.33
C HIS A 112 -1.69 6.27 -6.08
N GLY A 113 -2.56 7.21 -5.71
CA GLY A 113 -2.70 8.49 -6.42
C GLY A 113 -3.65 8.45 -7.64
N SER A 114 -4.20 7.29 -8.01
CA SER A 114 -5.33 7.25 -8.95
C SER A 114 -6.61 7.73 -8.27
N SER A 115 -7.34 8.63 -8.93
CA SER A 115 -8.64 9.09 -8.44
C SER A 115 -9.66 7.97 -8.57
N ASP A 116 -10.37 7.69 -7.48
CA ASP A 116 -11.39 6.65 -7.42
C ASP A 116 -12.55 7.11 -6.54
N ARG A 117 -13.72 6.48 -6.70
CA ARG A 117 -14.82 6.60 -5.77
C ARG A 117 -14.79 5.44 -4.80
N VAL A 118 -14.86 5.74 -3.52
CA VAL A 118 -14.87 4.75 -2.45
C VAL A 118 -16.12 4.98 -1.60
N GLU A 119 -16.88 3.93 -1.36
CA GLU A 119 -17.92 3.90 -0.35
C GLU A 119 -17.57 2.87 0.72
N ILE A 120 -17.59 3.30 1.98
CA ILE A 120 -17.29 2.48 3.15
C ILE A 120 -18.50 2.52 4.06
N CYS A 121 -19.13 1.38 4.33
CA CYS A 121 -20.28 1.32 5.23
C CYS A 121 -20.01 0.37 6.40
N GLY A 122 -20.57 0.69 7.56
CA GLY A 122 -20.53 -0.15 8.75
C GLY A 122 -21.93 -0.54 9.19
N ARG A 123 -22.17 -1.84 9.45
CA ARG A 123 -23.43 -2.34 9.99
C ARG A 123 -23.24 -3.40 11.07
N MET A 124 -24.25 -3.62 11.90
CA MET A 124 -24.18 -4.61 13.00
C MET A 124 -24.74 -5.99 12.63
N SER A 125 -25.37 -6.12 11.47
CA SER A 125 -25.87 -7.38 10.95
C SER A 125 -24.93 -7.95 9.89
N PRO A 126 -24.78 -9.29 9.81
CA PRO A 126 -24.01 -9.91 8.73
C PRO A 126 -24.61 -9.57 7.36
N PRO A 127 -23.78 -9.51 6.31
CA PRO A 127 -24.28 -9.45 4.96
C PRO A 127 -25.02 -10.74 4.57
N THR A 128 -26.11 -10.56 3.81
CA THR A 128 -26.99 -11.61 3.28
C THR A 128 -26.77 -11.81 1.80
#